data_AF-A0A077LY53-F1
#
_entry.id   AF-A0A077LY53-F1
#
_cell.length_a   1.000
_cell.length_b   1.000
_cell.length_c   1.000
_cell.angle_alpha   90.00
_cell.angle_beta   90.00
_cell.angle_gamma   90.00
#
_symmetry.space_group_name_H-M   'P 1'
#
loop_
_entity.id
_entity.type
_entity.pdbx_description
1 polymer ?
#
loop_
_entity_poly.entity_id
_entity_poly.type
_entity_poly.pdbx_seq_one_letter_code
_entity_poly.pdbx_strand_id
1 'polypeptide(L)'
;MGPLDRDESRLALAIVAGLLVVALIIGIWGLTKIGSGVDLGLGSDSAPTTLVTTDPHASPSTTPSATSATTTSPSAALEDLGILSARAFDPEGDDKENDAAVGRVYDGDTSTVWTSEGYESPNLGGIKDGVGVILDLGSNAKPRQIEVTQPTASHYTVYLSDERSRDGAKKVGTSSKSGTTTLAVPAGVSGQYLIVWFTKVAQADDGRYRAALAEVAVQGEG
;
A
#
# COMPACT_ATOMS: atom_id res chain seq x y z
N MET A 1 -13.60 -43.97 28.53
CA MET A 1 -13.94 -42.56 28.23
C MET A 1 -14.70 -42.03 29.43
N GLY A 2 -14.00 -41.36 30.36
CA GLY A 2 -14.64 -40.72 31.51
C GLY A 2 -15.44 -39.49 31.06
N PRO A 3 -16.50 -39.10 31.78
CA PRO A 3 -17.22 -37.88 31.48
C PRO A 3 -16.29 -36.68 31.66
N LEU A 4 -16.24 -35.80 30.64
CA LEU A 4 -15.47 -34.56 30.67
C LEU A 4 -15.88 -33.71 31.88
N ASP A 5 -14.90 -33.18 32.61
CA ASP A 5 -15.13 -32.36 33.79
C ASP A 5 -15.87 -31.06 33.39
N ARG A 6 -16.69 -30.51 34.29
CA ARG A 6 -17.59 -29.39 33.95
C ARG A 6 -16.82 -28.15 33.48
N ASP A 7 -15.56 -28.01 33.88
CA ASP A 7 -14.71 -26.90 33.49
C ASP A 7 -14.12 -27.05 32.08
N GLU A 8 -13.81 -28.28 31.64
CA GLU A 8 -13.36 -28.53 30.27
C GLU A 8 -14.48 -28.28 29.25
N SER A 9 -15.73 -28.59 29.62
CA SER A 9 -16.90 -28.31 28.78
C SER A 9 -17.16 -26.81 28.62
N ARG A 10 -16.85 -25.99 29.64
CA ARG A 10 -17.01 -24.52 29.57
C ARG A 10 -15.91 -23.88 28.74
N LEU A 11 -14.68 -24.38 28.85
CA LEU A 11 -13.55 -23.94 28.04
C LEU A 11 -13.76 -24.30 26.56
N ALA A 12 -14.17 -25.55 26.27
CA ALA A 12 -14.47 -25.98 24.91
C ALA A 12 -15.61 -25.15 24.29
N LEU A 13 -16.68 -24.86 25.05
CA LEU A 13 -17.78 -24.03 24.58
C LEU A 13 -17.34 -22.58 24.30
N ALA A 14 -16.47 -22.01 25.14
CA ALA A 14 -15.95 -20.66 24.93
C ALA A 14 -15.08 -20.55 23.66
N ILE A 15 -14.25 -21.57 23.39
CA ILE A 15 -13.41 -21.62 22.18
C ILE A 15 -14.28 -21.75 20.91
N VAL A 16 -15.28 -22.65 20.92
CA VAL A 16 -16.19 -22.82 19.79
C VAL A 16 -17.01 -21.57 19.53
N ALA A 17 -17.51 -20.91 20.58
CA ALA A 17 -18.24 -19.64 20.45
C ALA A 17 -17.34 -18.54 19.86
N GLY A 18 -16.08 -18.44 20.31
CA GLY A 18 -15.10 -17.49 19.76
C GLY A 18 -14.84 -17.71 18.27
N LEU A 19 -14.61 -18.96 17.85
CA LEU A 19 -14.40 -19.31 16.44
C LEU A 19 -15.62 -18.99 15.56
N LEU A 20 -16.84 -19.22 16.06
CA LEU A 20 -18.06 -18.89 15.33
C LEU A 20 -18.24 -17.38 15.14
N VAL A 21 -17.87 -16.56 16.13
CA VAL A 21 -17.91 -15.09 16.01
C VAL A 21 -16.89 -14.59 14.99
N VAL A 22 -15.67 -15.13 15.00
CA VAL A 22 -14.63 -14.79 14.01
C VAL A 22 -15.08 -15.19 12.60
N ALA A 23 -15.65 -16.38 12.43
CA ALA A 23 -16.18 -16.83 11.14
C ALA A 23 -17.34 -15.96 10.63
N LEU A 24 -18.22 -15.49 11.53
CA LEU A 24 -19.30 -14.57 11.18
C LEU A 24 -18.77 -13.21 10.70
N ILE A 25 -17.75 -12.67 11.37
CA ILE A 25 -17.13 -11.38 11.00
C ILE A 25 -16.47 -11.48 9.61
N ILE A 26 -15.75 -12.57 9.33
CA ILE A 26 -15.15 -12.83 8.02
C ILE A 26 -16.23 -13.02 6.94
N GLY A 27 -17.33 -13.70 7.26
CA GLY A 27 -18.45 -13.92 6.34
C GLY A 27 -19.21 -12.64 5.96
N ILE A 28 -19.30 -11.66 6.87
CA ILE A 28 -19.97 -10.37 6.61
C ILE A 28 -19.11 -9.47 5.71
N TRP A 29 -17.78 -9.55 5.79
CA TRP A 29 -16.86 -8.76 4.95
C TRP A 29 -16.59 -9.37 3.57
N GLY A 30 -16.83 -10.68 3.40
CA GLY A 30 -16.58 -11.40 2.14
C GLY A 30 -17.64 -11.21 1.05
N LEU A 31 -18.78 -10.55 1.31
CA LEU A 31 -19.91 -10.51 0.37
C LEU A 31 -20.12 -9.17 -0.37
N THR A 32 -19.27 -8.15 -0.19
CA THR A 32 -19.43 -6.83 -0.84
C THR A 32 -18.53 -6.59 -2.06
N LYS A 33 -17.86 -7.62 -2.58
CA LYS A 33 -17.00 -7.53 -3.78
C LYS A 33 -17.52 -8.33 -4.99
N ILE A 34 -18.83 -8.44 -5.15
CA ILE A 34 -19.47 -8.85 -6.43
C ILE A 34 -20.53 -7.81 -6.78
N GLY A 35 -20.29 -7.04 -7.85
CA GLY A 35 -21.33 -6.23 -8.47
C GLY A 35 -20.86 -4.90 -9.06
N SER A 36 -20.31 -4.93 -10.27
CA SER A 36 -20.63 -3.96 -11.35
C SER A 36 -19.86 -4.33 -12.62
N GLY A 37 -20.46 -5.23 -13.41
CA GLY A 37 -19.93 -5.65 -14.70
C GLY A 37 -20.95 -6.49 -15.44
N VAL A 38 -22.08 -5.87 -15.83
CA VAL A 38 -23.01 -6.46 -16.79
C VAL A 38 -23.26 -5.45 -17.91
N ASP A 39 -22.55 -5.67 -19.01
CA ASP A 39 -22.92 -5.21 -20.34
C ASP A 39 -24.11 -6.06 -20.79
N LEU A 40 -25.26 -5.42 -21.04
CA LEU A 40 -26.46 -6.06 -21.56
C LEU A 40 -26.80 -5.42 -22.89
N GLY A 41 -26.07 -5.85 -23.92
CA GLY A 41 -26.53 -5.76 -25.30
C GLY A 41 -27.77 -6.62 -25.48
N LEU A 42 -28.91 -5.96 -25.70
CA LEU A 42 -30.13 -6.59 -26.21
C LEU A 42 -30.74 -5.67 -27.27
N GLY A 43 -30.83 -6.20 -28.47
CA GLY A 43 -31.29 -5.51 -29.67
C GLY A 43 -32.77 -5.14 -29.65
N SER A 44 -33.11 -4.27 -30.57
CA SER A 44 -34.48 -4.12 -31.07
C SER A 44 -34.41 -4.10 -32.59
N ASP A 45 -34.67 -5.26 -33.17
CA ASP A 45 -35.11 -5.37 -34.55
C ASP A 45 -36.47 -4.70 -34.70
N SER A 46 -36.61 -3.84 -35.72
CA SER A 46 -37.86 -3.65 -36.45
C SER A 46 -37.56 -2.94 -37.76
N ALA A 47 -37.56 -3.71 -38.85
CA ALA A 47 -37.89 -3.20 -40.18
C ALA A 47 -39.41 -2.90 -40.24
N PRO A 48 -39.87 -1.97 -41.10
CA PRO A 48 -40.26 -2.43 -42.44
C PRO A 48 -39.95 -1.43 -43.59
N THR A 49 -40.00 -1.99 -44.80
CA THR A 49 -39.85 -1.39 -46.13
C THR A 49 -40.93 -0.36 -46.51
N THR A 50 -40.53 0.78 -47.09
CA THR A 50 -41.20 1.38 -48.27
C THR A 50 -40.29 2.36 -49.04
N LEU A 51 -40.43 2.30 -50.37
CA LEU A 51 -39.66 2.95 -51.45
C LEU A 51 -40.01 4.43 -51.64
N VAL A 52 -39.05 5.31 -52.00
CA VAL A 52 -39.23 6.41 -52.99
C VAL A 52 -37.89 6.80 -53.67
N THR A 53 -37.99 6.92 -55.00
CA THR A 53 -37.10 7.35 -56.10
C THR A 53 -36.57 8.81 -56.07
N THR A 54 -35.30 9.06 -56.47
CA THR A 54 -34.80 9.91 -57.62
C THR A 54 -33.31 10.35 -57.47
N ASP A 55 -32.52 10.06 -58.53
CA ASP A 55 -31.19 10.53 -59.02
C ASP A 55 -30.85 12.06 -58.91
N PRO A 56 -29.66 12.57 -59.34
CA PRO A 56 -28.25 12.26 -59.03
C PRO A 56 -27.42 13.55 -58.71
N HIS A 57 -26.08 13.43 -58.65
CA HIS A 57 -25.05 14.46 -58.98
C HIS A 57 -24.17 15.00 -57.83
N ALA A 58 -22.88 14.59 -57.87
CA ALA A 58 -21.66 15.41 -57.77
C ALA A 58 -20.55 14.76 -56.92
N SER A 59 -19.47 14.36 -57.59
CA SER A 59 -18.09 14.28 -57.05
C SER A 59 -17.42 15.68 -57.22
N PRO A 60 -16.23 16.03 -56.66
CA PRO A 60 -15.15 15.14 -56.20
C PRO A 60 -14.28 15.62 -55.00
N SER A 61 -13.28 14.79 -54.66
CA SER A 61 -11.94 15.12 -54.11
C SER A 61 -11.76 15.36 -52.60
N THR A 62 -11.22 14.36 -51.89
CA THR A 62 -10.42 14.57 -50.67
C THR A 62 -9.11 13.80 -50.71
N THR A 63 -8.02 14.55 -50.53
CA THR A 63 -6.62 14.16 -50.36
C THR A 63 -6.43 13.15 -49.21
N PRO A 64 -5.58 12.11 -49.34
CA PRO A 64 -5.28 11.23 -48.21
C PRO A 64 -4.29 11.92 -47.27
N SER A 65 -4.75 12.41 -46.11
CA SER A 65 -3.85 12.65 -44.97
C SER A 65 -3.49 11.32 -44.35
N ALA A 66 -2.21 10.97 -44.39
CA ALA A 66 -1.65 9.87 -43.63
C ALA A 66 -1.84 10.14 -42.14
N THR A 67 -2.81 9.47 -41.52
CA THR A 67 -2.95 9.41 -40.06
C THR A 67 -1.82 8.54 -39.52
N SER A 68 -0.77 9.19 -39.00
CA SER A 68 0.20 8.54 -38.12
C SER A 68 -0.55 7.98 -36.92
N ALA A 69 -0.71 6.67 -36.87
CA ALA A 69 -1.20 5.97 -35.70
C ALA A 69 -0.10 6.03 -34.62
N THR A 70 -0.25 6.92 -33.66
CA THR A 70 0.47 6.81 -32.38
C THR A 70 -0.05 5.55 -31.70
N THR A 71 0.74 4.48 -31.73
CA THR A 71 0.52 3.31 -30.89
C THR A 71 0.75 3.72 -29.44
N THR A 72 -0.31 4.16 -28.76
CA THR A 72 -0.31 4.31 -27.30
C THR A 72 -0.21 2.90 -26.72
N SER A 73 1.00 2.50 -26.34
CA SER A 73 1.19 1.28 -25.55
C SER A 73 0.36 1.43 -24.26
N PRO A 74 -0.47 0.45 -23.88
CA PRO A 74 -1.17 0.52 -22.61
C PRO A 74 -0.12 0.57 -21.49
N SER A 75 -0.18 1.62 -20.66
CA SER A 75 0.49 1.61 -19.37
C SER A 75 -0.11 0.46 -18.59
N ALA A 76 0.70 -0.56 -18.26
CA ALA A 76 0.26 -1.61 -17.35
C ALA A 76 -0.28 -0.94 -16.07
N ALA A 77 -1.47 -1.33 -15.64
CA ALA A 77 -2.02 -0.85 -14.38
C ALA A 77 -1.15 -1.38 -13.24
N LEU A 78 -0.82 -0.53 -12.27
CA LEU A 78 -0.11 -0.95 -11.06
C LEU A 78 -1.07 -1.70 -10.14
N GLU A 79 -0.59 -2.76 -9.51
CA GLU A 79 -1.32 -3.54 -8.52
C GLU A 79 -0.71 -3.32 -7.13
N ASP A 80 -1.52 -3.47 -6.08
CA ASP A 80 -1.03 -3.39 -4.70
C ASP A 80 -0.15 -4.61 -4.40
N LEU A 81 1.08 -4.36 -3.95
CA LEU A 81 2.01 -5.38 -3.51
C LEU A 81 1.85 -5.61 -2.00
N GLY A 82 1.65 -6.87 -1.63
CA GLY A 82 1.54 -7.27 -0.23
C GLY A 82 2.86 -7.09 0.53
N ILE A 83 2.77 -6.63 1.78
CA ILE A 83 3.89 -6.54 2.71
C ILE A 83 3.85 -7.75 3.64
N LEU A 84 4.92 -8.54 3.65
CA LEU A 84 4.97 -9.82 4.35
C LEU A 84 5.23 -9.66 5.85
N SER A 85 6.06 -8.69 6.21
CA SER A 85 6.39 -8.37 7.60
C SER A 85 7.02 -6.99 7.72
N ALA A 86 7.01 -6.42 8.92
CA ALA A 86 7.81 -5.24 9.25
C ALA A 86 8.57 -5.43 10.57
N ARG A 87 9.65 -4.66 10.75
CA ARG A 87 10.39 -4.55 12.01
C ARG A 87 10.88 -3.13 12.24
N ALA A 88 10.97 -2.73 13.49
CA ALA A 88 11.72 -1.54 13.89
C ALA A 88 13.17 -1.64 13.38
N PHE A 89 13.77 -0.49 13.13
CA PHE A 89 15.13 -0.41 12.64
C PHE A 89 15.88 0.71 13.36
N ASP A 90 16.80 0.30 14.22
CA ASP A 90 17.62 1.17 15.05
C ASP A 90 19.04 0.60 15.17
N PRO A 91 19.84 0.70 14.08
CA PRO A 91 21.16 0.08 14.01
C PRO A 91 22.19 0.64 14.99
N GLU A 92 21.90 1.81 15.59
CA GLU A 92 22.78 2.49 16.56
C GLU A 92 22.29 2.30 18.01
N GLY A 93 21.19 1.59 18.22
CA GLY A 93 20.65 1.26 19.54
C GLY A 93 20.54 -0.24 19.77
N ASP A 94 19.49 -0.67 20.46
CA ASP A 94 19.23 -2.08 20.79
C ASP A 94 18.22 -2.76 19.85
N ASP A 95 17.95 -2.11 18.70
CA ASP A 95 16.94 -2.49 17.71
C ASP A 95 15.50 -2.56 18.25
N LYS A 96 15.20 -1.92 19.40
CA LYS A 96 13.84 -1.82 19.94
C LYS A 96 13.28 -0.41 19.80
N GLU A 97 12.17 -0.30 19.07
CA GLU A 97 11.45 0.97 18.89
C GLU A 97 9.95 0.69 18.87
N ASN A 98 9.36 0.37 20.03
CA ASN A 98 7.94 0.01 20.16
C ASN A 98 7.50 -1.12 19.21
N ASP A 99 8.29 -2.19 19.11
CA ASP A 99 8.13 -3.26 18.10
C ASP A 99 6.72 -3.87 18.03
N ALA A 100 6.01 -3.93 19.15
CA ALA A 100 4.63 -4.42 19.22
C ALA A 100 3.65 -3.61 18.34
N ALA A 101 4.01 -2.37 17.99
CA ALA A 101 3.22 -1.48 17.15
C ALA A 101 3.62 -1.52 15.67
N VAL A 102 4.72 -2.17 15.29
CA VAL A 102 5.26 -2.06 13.92
C VAL A 102 4.33 -2.65 12.86
N GLY A 103 3.49 -3.62 13.23
CA GLY A 103 2.47 -4.18 12.35
C GLY A 103 1.46 -3.14 11.82
N ARG A 104 1.33 -2.00 12.50
CA ARG A 104 0.42 -0.92 12.12
C ARG A 104 0.80 -0.21 10.83
N VAL A 105 2.08 -0.24 10.46
CA VAL A 105 2.55 0.56 9.30
C VAL A 105 2.13 -0.02 7.95
N TYR A 106 1.38 -1.13 7.93
CA TYR A 106 0.92 -1.79 6.72
C TYR A 106 -0.39 -2.54 6.95
N ASP A 107 -1.19 -2.10 7.92
CA ASP A 107 -2.45 -2.77 8.29
C ASP A 107 -3.67 -2.24 7.51
N GLY A 108 -3.45 -1.25 6.63
CA GLY A 108 -4.49 -0.61 5.83
C GLY A 108 -5.29 0.46 6.58
N ASP A 109 -4.94 0.77 7.83
CA ASP A 109 -5.64 1.76 8.67
C ASP A 109 -4.72 2.93 9.04
N THR A 110 -4.84 4.02 8.28
CA THR A 110 -4.10 5.28 8.50
C THR A 110 -4.39 5.97 9.85
N SER A 111 -5.34 5.48 10.65
CA SER A 111 -5.61 5.96 12.01
C SER A 111 -4.77 5.25 13.08
N THR A 112 -4.21 4.08 12.77
CA THR A 112 -3.24 3.41 13.63
C THR A 112 -1.84 3.93 13.32
N VAL A 113 -0.97 3.94 14.33
CA VAL A 113 0.36 4.57 14.22
C VAL A 113 1.40 3.72 14.95
N TRP A 114 2.54 3.52 14.29
CA TRP A 114 3.80 3.20 14.94
C TRP A 114 4.55 4.48 15.29
N THR A 115 5.12 4.54 16.49
CA THR A 115 6.00 5.62 16.91
C THR A 115 7.33 5.06 17.40
N SER A 116 8.40 5.82 17.19
CA SER A 116 9.68 5.53 17.83
C SER A 116 9.62 5.78 19.35
N GLU A 117 10.68 5.40 20.04
CA GLU A 117 11.05 5.93 21.34
C GLU A 117 11.18 7.45 21.32
N GLY A 118 11.23 8.04 22.52
CA GLY A 118 11.18 9.48 22.72
C GLY A 118 12.57 10.10 22.87
N TYR A 119 12.87 11.09 22.05
CA TYR A 119 14.14 11.82 22.03
C TYR A 119 14.03 13.22 22.66
N GLU A 120 15.18 13.80 23.04
CA GLU A 120 15.26 15.14 23.66
C GLU A 120 15.22 16.28 22.64
N SER A 121 15.51 16.02 21.37
CA SER A 121 15.54 17.04 20.32
C SER A 121 15.13 16.48 18.96
N PRO A 122 14.78 17.34 17.98
CA PRO A 122 14.33 16.90 16.66
C PRO A 122 15.34 16.04 15.90
N ASN A 123 16.64 16.20 16.13
CA ASN A 123 17.68 15.42 15.47
C ASN A 123 18.01 14.16 16.29
N LEU A 124 16.98 13.49 16.81
CA LEU A 124 17.10 12.26 17.61
C LEU A 124 18.03 12.44 18.83
N GLY A 125 17.99 13.61 19.46
CA GLY A 125 18.89 13.92 20.59
C GLY A 125 20.37 14.06 20.23
N GLY A 126 20.75 13.95 18.95
CA GLY A 126 22.14 13.94 18.50
C GLY A 126 22.90 12.65 18.84
N ILE A 127 22.17 11.57 19.17
CA ILE A 127 22.74 10.28 19.58
C ILE A 127 22.65 9.20 18.51
N LYS A 128 21.90 9.44 17.43
CA LYS A 128 21.70 8.52 16.30
C LYS A 128 21.70 9.29 14.98
N ASP A 129 22.21 8.68 13.92
CA ASP A 129 22.08 9.16 12.54
C ASP A 129 20.67 8.95 11.98
N GLY A 130 19.89 8.05 12.59
CA GLY A 130 18.49 7.88 12.29
C GLY A 130 17.81 6.71 13.00
N VAL A 131 16.52 6.55 12.73
CA VAL A 131 15.67 5.46 13.20
C VAL A 131 14.62 5.17 12.12
N GLY A 132 14.05 3.98 12.08
CA GLY A 132 13.07 3.67 11.04
C GLY A 132 12.34 2.36 11.17
N VAL A 133 11.77 1.95 10.05
CA VAL A 133 11.07 0.67 9.89
C VAL A 133 11.58 0.01 8.60
N ILE A 134 11.82 -1.30 8.66
CA ILE A 134 12.10 -2.14 7.50
C ILE A 134 10.86 -2.99 7.23
N LEU A 135 10.40 -2.99 5.98
CA LEU A 135 9.26 -3.75 5.48
C LEU A 135 9.77 -4.78 4.45
N ASP A 136 9.35 -6.03 4.59
CA ASP A 136 9.69 -7.13 3.68
C ASP A 136 8.61 -7.27 2.61
N LEU A 137 8.96 -6.97 1.36
CA LEU A 137 8.07 -7.07 0.21
C LEU A 137 8.09 -8.48 -0.42
N GLY A 138 9.00 -9.35 0.01
CA GLY A 138 9.28 -10.63 -0.64
C GLY A 138 10.24 -10.52 -1.81
N SER A 139 10.87 -11.65 -2.16
CA SER A 139 11.98 -11.70 -3.13
C SER A 139 11.61 -11.35 -4.58
N ASN A 140 10.31 -11.37 -4.91
CA ASN A 140 9.82 -11.15 -6.27
C ASN A 140 9.13 -9.80 -6.46
N ALA A 141 9.15 -8.93 -5.44
CA ALA A 141 8.48 -7.63 -5.50
C ALA A 141 9.12 -6.70 -6.55
N LYS A 142 8.27 -6.06 -7.35
CA LYS A 142 8.66 -5.04 -8.34
C LYS A 142 7.95 -3.72 -8.03
N PRO A 143 8.35 -3.02 -6.96
CA PRO A 143 7.71 -1.78 -6.57
C PRO A 143 7.92 -0.69 -7.63
N ARG A 144 6.86 0.05 -7.94
CA ARG A 144 6.83 1.18 -8.87
C ARG A 144 6.40 2.47 -8.20
N GLN A 145 5.55 2.37 -7.19
CA GLN A 145 5.06 3.49 -6.40
C GLN A 145 5.00 3.09 -4.93
N ILE A 146 5.41 4.01 -4.06
CA ILE A 146 5.38 3.84 -2.61
C ILE A 146 4.61 5.02 -2.02
N GLU A 147 3.60 4.75 -1.23
CA GLU A 147 2.89 5.76 -0.46
C GLU A 147 3.27 5.64 1.01
N VAL A 148 3.58 6.78 1.62
CA VAL A 148 3.94 6.87 3.04
C VAL A 148 3.02 7.89 3.70
N THR A 149 2.29 7.46 4.72
CA THR A 149 1.39 8.30 5.49
C THR A 149 1.97 8.58 6.86
N GLN A 150 2.14 9.86 7.17
CA GLN A 150 2.63 10.31 8.47
C GLN A 150 1.61 11.20 9.18
N PRO A 151 1.35 11.00 10.48
CA PRO A 151 0.50 11.90 11.24
C PRO A 151 1.20 13.23 11.56
N THR A 152 2.54 13.22 11.68
CA THR A 152 3.36 14.40 12.00
C THR A 152 4.46 14.62 10.97
N ALA A 153 4.84 15.88 10.77
CA ALA A 153 5.84 16.28 9.78
C ALA A 153 7.27 15.96 10.27
N SER A 154 7.72 14.72 10.07
CA SER A 154 9.10 14.28 10.31
C SER A 154 9.86 14.17 8.99
N HIS A 155 11.17 14.42 8.98
CA HIS A 155 12.00 14.22 7.79
C HIS A 155 12.36 12.74 7.65
N TYR A 156 12.02 12.14 6.51
CA TYR A 156 12.38 10.77 6.18
C TYR A 156 12.94 10.60 4.77
N THR A 157 13.61 9.47 4.57
CA THR A 157 14.04 8.97 3.26
C THR A 157 13.59 7.53 3.12
N VAL A 158 13.03 7.20 1.95
CA VAL A 158 12.67 5.83 1.59
C VAL A 158 13.79 5.22 0.76
N TYR A 159 14.18 3.99 1.11
CA TYR A 159 15.15 3.19 0.38
C TYR A 159 14.57 1.83 0.01
N LEU A 160 15.12 1.24 -1.05
CA LEU A 160 14.98 -0.17 -1.37
C LEU A 160 16.34 -0.86 -1.24
N SER A 161 16.36 -2.05 -0.67
CA SER A 161 17.57 -2.83 -0.39
C SER A 161 17.35 -4.32 -0.61
N ASP A 162 18.40 -5.03 -0.98
CA ASP A 162 18.39 -6.50 -1.05
C ASP A 162 18.65 -7.13 0.33
N GLU A 163 19.11 -6.33 1.30
CA GLU A 163 19.37 -6.75 2.68
C GLU A 163 18.53 -5.94 3.67
N ARG A 164 18.38 -6.45 4.90
CA ARG A 164 17.73 -5.69 5.99
C ARG A 164 18.67 -4.64 6.60
N SER A 165 19.35 -3.88 5.75
CA SER A 165 20.33 -2.85 6.06
C SER A 165 20.23 -1.70 5.04
N ARG A 166 20.66 -0.50 5.44
CA ARG A 166 20.83 0.63 4.51
C ARG A 166 22.13 0.55 3.72
N ASP A 167 23.07 -0.29 4.10
CA ASP A 167 24.29 -0.48 3.32
C ASP A 167 23.96 -1.02 1.93
N GLY A 168 24.47 -0.34 0.90
CA GLY A 168 24.15 -0.66 -0.49
C GLY A 168 22.71 -0.31 -0.93
N ALA A 169 21.84 0.16 -0.03
CA ALA A 169 20.45 0.49 -0.33
C ALA A 169 20.35 1.67 -1.32
N LYS A 170 19.28 1.65 -2.11
CA LYS A 170 19.04 2.61 -3.20
C LYS A 170 17.91 3.54 -2.79
N LYS A 171 18.19 4.85 -2.83
CA LYS A 171 17.22 5.87 -2.46
C LYS A 171 16.07 5.93 -3.48
N VAL A 172 14.85 5.88 -2.96
CA VAL A 172 13.62 6.15 -3.72
C VAL A 172 13.29 7.64 -3.68
N GLY A 173 13.20 8.21 -2.48
CA GLY A 173 12.73 9.58 -2.29
C GLY A 173 12.85 10.07 -0.86
N THR A 174 12.53 11.34 -0.64
CA THR A 174 12.56 11.99 0.69
C THR A 174 11.40 12.95 0.84
N SER A 175 10.91 13.12 2.06
CA SER A 175 9.86 14.08 2.40
C SER A 175 9.99 14.53 3.85
N SER A 176 9.36 15.66 4.15
CA SER A 176 9.20 16.21 5.50
C SER A 176 7.75 16.64 5.76
N LYS A 177 6.79 16.12 4.97
CA LYS A 177 5.38 16.51 5.03
C LYS A 177 4.61 15.51 5.90
N SER A 178 3.64 16.01 6.67
CA SER A 178 2.57 15.18 7.22
C SER A 178 1.54 14.82 6.13
N GLY A 179 0.70 13.84 6.41
CA GLY A 179 -0.25 13.26 5.47
C GLY A 179 0.41 12.21 4.56
N THR A 180 -0.31 11.83 3.51
CA THR A 180 0.18 10.85 2.52
C THR A 180 1.11 11.53 1.50
N THR A 181 2.29 10.96 1.31
CA THR A 181 3.23 11.31 0.24
C THR A 181 3.40 10.12 -0.68
N THR A 182 3.16 10.33 -1.98
CA THR A 182 3.41 9.34 -3.03
C THR A 182 4.82 9.55 -3.61
N LEU A 183 5.61 8.48 -3.67
CA LEU A 183 6.97 8.44 -4.20
C LEU A 183 7.04 7.45 -5.36
N ALA A 184 7.43 7.93 -6.55
CA ALA A 184 7.72 7.07 -7.68
C ALA A 184 9.08 6.39 -7.50
N VAL A 185 9.15 5.07 -7.74
CA VAL A 185 10.39 4.31 -7.70
C VAL A 185 11.20 4.60 -8.98
N PRO A 186 12.45 5.11 -8.86
CA PRO A 186 13.27 5.39 -10.03
C PRO A 186 13.56 4.14 -10.87
N ALA A 187 13.71 4.31 -12.18
CA ALA A 187 14.06 3.21 -13.07
C ALA A 187 15.37 2.53 -12.63
N GLY A 188 15.37 1.19 -12.59
CA GLY A 188 16.52 0.39 -12.17
C GLY A 188 16.72 0.30 -10.66
N VAL A 189 15.87 0.93 -9.85
CA VAL A 189 15.84 0.72 -8.39
C VAL A 189 14.88 -0.42 -8.06
N SER A 190 15.38 -1.39 -7.31
CA SER A 190 14.64 -2.55 -6.82
C SER A 190 15.20 -2.98 -5.47
N GLY A 191 14.49 -3.87 -4.78
CA GLY A 191 14.95 -4.51 -3.55
C GLY A 191 13.81 -5.24 -2.86
N GLN A 192 14.14 -6.28 -2.10
CA GLN A 192 13.17 -6.99 -1.26
C GLN A 192 12.69 -6.14 -0.09
N TYR A 193 13.58 -5.32 0.48
CA TYR A 193 13.33 -4.58 1.70
C TYR A 193 13.11 -3.11 1.42
N LEU A 194 11.97 -2.58 1.86
CA LEU A 194 11.68 -1.17 1.89
C LEU A 194 12.06 -0.61 3.25
N ILE A 195 12.83 0.47 3.28
CA ILE A 195 13.30 1.11 4.51
C ILE A 195 12.78 2.53 4.56
N VAL A 196 11.94 2.84 5.55
CA VAL A 196 11.55 4.22 5.87
C VAL A 196 12.45 4.72 6.98
N TRP A 197 13.35 5.67 6.66
CA TRP A 197 14.41 6.13 7.56
C TRP A 197 14.22 7.59 7.96
N PHE A 198 14.02 7.84 9.24
CA PHE A 198 13.86 9.17 9.83
C PHE A 198 15.19 9.73 10.31
N THR A 199 15.44 11.01 10.00
CA THR A 199 16.63 11.74 10.50
C THR A 199 16.27 13.01 11.26
N LYS A 200 15.02 13.49 11.12
CA LYS A 200 14.45 14.51 12.00
C LYS A 200 13.03 14.14 12.35
N VAL A 201 12.67 14.32 13.61
CA VAL A 201 11.41 13.88 14.18
C VAL A 201 10.62 15.04 14.78
N ALA A 202 9.30 14.89 14.82
CA ALA A 202 8.39 15.90 15.35
C ALA A 202 8.22 15.76 16.86
N GLN A 203 7.88 16.87 17.54
CA GLN A 203 7.51 16.84 18.95
C GLN A 203 6.11 16.21 19.10
N ALA A 204 5.97 15.28 20.02
CA ALA A 204 4.70 14.68 20.44
C ALA A 204 4.10 15.45 21.63
N ASP A 205 2.85 15.12 21.98
CA ASP A 205 2.09 15.82 23.02
C ASP A 205 2.72 15.70 24.43
N ASP A 206 3.54 14.67 24.65
CA ASP A 206 4.32 14.46 25.89
C ASP A 206 5.58 15.33 25.95
N GLY A 207 5.83 16.16 24.94
CA GLY A 207 7.00 17.02 24.82
C GLY A 207 8.25 16.32 24.29
N ARG A 208 8.23 14.99 24.10
CA ARG A 208 9.33 14.22 23.51
C ARG A 208 9.28 14.32 22.00
N TYR A 209 10.43 14.11 21.35
CA TYR A 209 10.49 14.04 19.89
C TYR A 209 10.40 12.58 19.42
N ARG A 210 9.55 12.27 18.44
CA ARG A 210 9.29 10.90 17.97
C ARG A 210 9.06 10.84 16.47
N ALA A 211 9.58 9.81 15.82
CA ALA A 211 9.10 9.43 14.50
C ALA A 211 7.68 8.89 14.65
N ALA A 212 6.83 9.16 13.66
CA ALA A 212 5.49 8.61 13.59
C ALA A 212 5.19 8.21 12.15
N LEU A 213 4.74 6.96 11.99
CA LEU A 213 4.40 6.36 10.70
C LEU A 213 3.06 5.65 10.86
N ALA A 214 2.08 6.10 10.07
CA ALA A 214 0.75 5.52 10.10
C ALA A 214 0.67 4.33 9.14
N GLU A 215 1.00 4.55 7.87
CA GLU A 215 0.81 3.53 6.84
C GLU A 215 1.88 3.63 5.74
N VAL A 216 2.21 2.49 5.16
CA VAL A 216 3.04 2.31 3.98
C VAL A 216 2.31 1.37 3.02
N ALA A 217 1.96 1.88 1.85
CA ALA A 217 1.40 1.09 0.77
C ALA A 217 2.38 1.04 -0.40
N VAL A 218 2.45 -0.10 -1.08
CA VAL A 218 3.36 -0.33 -2.20
C VAL A 218 2.57 -0.83 -3.39
N GLN A 219 2.81 -0.22 -4.54
CA GLN A 219 2.20 -0.59 -5.81
C GLN A 219 3.28 -0.94 -6.82
N GLY A 220 3.02 -1.94 -7.66
CA GLY A 220 4.01 -2.49 -8.56
C GLY A 220 3.44 -3.33 -9.68
N GLU A 221 4.34 -4.05 -10.34
CA GLU A 221 4.00 -5.05 -11.35
C GLU A 221 3.86 -6.43 -10.67
N GLY A 222 2.75 -7.13 -10.94
CA GLY A 222 2.51 -8.51 -10.50
C GLY A 222 3.33 -9.57 -11.26
#